data_AF-A0A9W6NNB9-F1
#
_entry.id   AF-A0A9W6NNB9-F1
#
_cell.length_a   1.000
_cell.length_b   1.000
_cell.length_c   1.000
_cell.angle_alpha   90.00
_cell.angle_beta   90.00
_cell.angle_gamma   90.00
#
_symmetry.space_group_name_H-M   'P 1'
#
loop_
_entity.id
_entity.type
_entity.pdbx_description
1 polymer ?
#
loop_
_entity_poly.entity_id
_entity_poly.type
_entity_poly.pdbx_seq_one_letter_code
_entity_poly.pdbx_strand_id
1 'polypeptide(L)'
;MNGGGWVLAGAVRLLPAPRRDWGAAMLAELDGIGPAGERRRFAAGCVAAILTRPAVWRRVGYALLPLVVAGFVVRWSAAIGWAPRRWGVVAFALLLAAVAELGVFGPLGPVGAGWAARATRLVAYALVGVLAVEAGWFMAHQTNADLGGEPVLAVVFAGFLAGALAVTGHRAAVTARTLLTGLAGGFGLAGVWAALVLLDPPVPADLGLAVVLLGTGLAGIGLAVERRRGPAAAWTAAATAGTVAVLLIFNLVTVLSAAGADDLIPHLLPPLVPARAQVAGSRIELPDHYLWLLLLGWFLALAQWAAARPAREPDAGAAAVPTGGVPGGSLRLGSSGRAAGRCRPGRPRGP
;
A
#
# COMPACT_ATOMS: atom_id res chain seq x y z
N MET A 1 10.67 -42.13 6.74
CA MET A 1 10.40 -41.06 5.76
C MET A 1 11.70 -40.74 5.03
N ASN A 2 11.74 -40.92 3.72
CA ASN A 2 12.97 -40.77 2.92
C ASN A 2 13.33 -39.29 2.71
N GLY A 3 14.60 -38.94 2.92
CA GLY A 3 15.07 -37.54 2.99
C GLY A 3 14.85 -36.64 1.76
N GLY A 4 14.36 -37.14 0.63
CA GLY A 4 14.05 -36.31 -0.55
C GLY A 4 12.61 -35.80 -0.60
N GLY A 5 11.65 -36.56 -0.04
CA GLY A 5 10.22 -36.26 -0.16
C GLY A 5 9.80 -35.01 0.62
N TRP A 6 10.39 -34.79 1.81
CA TRP A 6 10.06 -33.62 2.63
C TRP A 6 10.55 -32.30 2.00
N VAL A 7 11.70 -32.33 1.31
CA VAL A 7 12.26 -31.15 0.62
C VAL A 7 11.35 -30.75 -0.54
N LEU A 8 10.95 -31.72 -1.38
CA LEU A 8 10.05 -31.46 -2.50
C LEU A 8 8.67 -31.01 -2.00
N ALA A 9 8.12 -31.65 -0.96
CA ALA A 9 6.86 -31.23 -0.36
C ALA A 9 6.91 -29.80 0.18
N GLY A 10 8.03 -29.40 0.79
CA GLY A 10 8.29 -28.01 1.20
C GLY A 10 8.31 -27.04 0.01
N ALA A 11 9.04 -27.38 -1.06
CA ALA A 11 9.11 -26.56 -2.28
C ALA A 11 7.74 -26.44 -2.98
N VAL A 12 6.96 -27.52 -3.01
CA VAL A 12 5.60 -27.53 -3.57
C VAL A 12 4.65 -26.60 -2.80
N ARG A 13 4.80 -26.47 -1.47
CA ARG A 13 4.01 -25.50 -0.69
C ARG A 13 4.27 -24.04 -1.09
N LEU A 14 5.44 -23.75 -1.65
CA LEU A 14 5.79 -22.42 -2.17
C LEU A 14 5.11 -22.11 -3.51
N LEU A 15 4.66 -23.14 -4.26
CA LEU A 15 3.96 -22.93 -5.52
C LEU A 15 2.65 -22.13 -5.33
N PRO A 16 2.31 -21.25 -6.28
CA PRO A 16 1.04 -20.52 -6.25
C PRO A 16 -0.14 -21.49 -6.40
N ALA A 17 -1.29 -21.12 -5.85
CA ALA A 17 -2.49 -21.98 -5.81
C ALA A 17 -2.86 -22.66 -7.16
N PRO A 18 -2.83 -21.96 -8.31
CA PRO A 18 -3.14 -22.57 -9.62
C PRO A 18 -2.16 -23.64 -10.10
N ARG A 19 -1.01 -23.79 -9.42
CA ARG A 19 0.05 -24.75 -9.75
C ARG A 19 0.16 -25.87 -8.71
N ARG A 20 -0.75 -25.93 -7.73
CA ARG A 20 -0.71 -26.97 -6.70
C ARG A 20 -0.95 -28.36 -7.29
N ASP A 21 -1.80 -28.48 -8.30
CA ASP A 21 -2.06 -29.75 -8.99
C ASP A 21 -0.80 -30.29 -9.67
N TRP A 22 0.00 -29.39 -10.26
CA TRP A 22 1.31 -29.75 -10.83
C TRP A 22 2.28 -30.22 -9.74
N GLY A 23 2.30 -29.57 -8.58
CA GLY A 23 3.10 -30.02 -7.44
C GLY A 23 2.63 -31.35 -6.86
N ALA A 24 1.32 -31.62 -6.85
CA ALA A 24 0.76 -32.91 -6.43
C ALA A 24 1.14 -34.03 -7.40
N ALA A 25 1.11 -33.77 -8.71
CA ALA A 25 1.58 -34.71 -9.72
C ALA A 25 3.07 -35.04 -9.55
N MET A 26 3.93 -34.05 -9.28
CA MET A 26 5.35 -34.27 -8.99
C MET A 26 5.59 -35.15 -7.76
N LEU A 27 4.77 -34.98 -6.71
CA LEU A 27 4.85 -35.81 -5.51
C LEU A 27 4.40 -37.25 -5.80
N ALA A 28 3.33 -37.42 -6.58
CA ALA A 28 2.85 -38.75 -6.99
C ALA A 28 3.89 -39.47 -7.89
N GLU A 29 4.53 -38.77 -8.82
CA GLU A 29 5.63 -39.33 -9.63
C GLU A 29 6.83 -39.73 -8.75
N LEU A 30 7.20 -38.90 -7.76
CA LEU A 30 8.30 -39.23 -6.84
C LEU A 30 8.04 -40.51 -6.03
N ASP A 31 6.79 -40.75 -5.63
CA ASP A 31 6.40 -41.95 -4.89
C ASP A 31 6.49 -43.23 -5.74
N GLY A 32 6.35 -43.12 -7.07
CA GLY A 32 6.51 -44.23 -8.01
C GLY A 32 7.96 -44.65 -8.30
N ILE A 33 8.96 -43.82 -7.95
CA ILE A 33 10.38 -44.11 -8.24
C ILE A 33 10.97 -45.02 -7.16
N GLY A 34 11.45 -46.20 -7.54
CA GLY A 34 12.00 -47.21 -6.62
C GLY A 34 13.37 -46.86 -6.03
N PRO A 35 14.43 -46.65 -6.82
CA PRO A 35 15.77 -46.41 -6.30
C PRO A 35 15.90 -45.10 -5.52
N ALA A 36 16.55 -45.12 -4.35
CA ALA A 36 16.72 -43.93 -3.52
C ALA A 36 17.57 -42.84 -4.19
N GLY A 37 18.55 -43.23 -5.01
CA GLY A 37 19.39 -42.30 -5.77
C GLY A 37 18.62 -41.55 -6.86
N GLU A 38 17.78 -42.26 -7.62
CA GLU A 38 16.92 -41.67 -8.66
C GLU A 38 15.88 -40.74 -8.06
N ARG A 39 15.26 -41.14 -6.93
CA ARG A 39 14.34 -40.28 -6.16
C ARG A 39 14.98 -38.95 -5.77
N ARG A 40 16.23 -38.97 -5.27
CA ARG A 40 16.94 -37.72 -4.89
C ARG A 40 17.23 -36.84 -6.10
N ARG A 41 17.69 -37.42 -7.22
CA ARG A 41 17.97 -36.66 -8.45
C ARG A 41 16.71 -36.03 -9.02
N PHE A 42 15.61 -36.80 -9.07
CA PHE A 42 14.31 -36.30 -9.49
C PHE A 42 13.82 -35.16 -8.60
N ALA A 43 13.81 -35.37 -7.27
CA ALA A 43 13.41 -34.33 -6.31
C ALA A 43 14.28 -33.07 -6.43
N ALA A 44 15.60 -33.19 -6.58
CA ALA A 44 16.49 -32.06 -6.76
C ALA A 44 16.21 -31.30 -8.06
N GLY A 45 15.93 -32.01 -9.16
CA GLY A 45 15.53 -31.40 -10.44
C GLY A 45 14.21 -30.64 -10.33
N CYS A 46 13.20 -31.22 -9.68
CA CYS A 46 11.92 -30.55 -9.42
C CYS A 46 12.10 -29.31 -8.54
N VAL A 47 12.86 -29.42 -7.45
CA VAL A 47 13.15 -28.28 -6.55
C VAL A 47 13.88 -27.18 -7.30
N ALA A 48 14.92 -27.50 -8.08
CA ALA A 48 15.63 -26.53 -8.91
C ALA A 48 14.69 -25.83 -9.91
N ALA A 49 13.81 -26.57 -10.59
CA ALA A 49 12.83 -26.01 -11.51
C ALA A 49 11.78 -25.11 -10.83
N ILE A 50 11.44 -25.37 -9.56
CA ILE A 50 10.58 -24.51 -8.74
C ILE A 50 11.35 -23.24 -8.35
N LEU A 51 12.58 -23.40 -7.86
CA LEU A 51 13.42 -22.30 -7.37
C LEU A 51 13.89 -21.37 -8.49
N THR A 52 13.95 -21.78 -9.76
CA THR A 52 14.27 -20.85 -10.87
C THR A 52 13.11 -19.92 -11.22
N ARG A 53 11.90 -20.12 -10.65
CA ARG A 53 10.74 -19.28 -10.97
C ARG A 53 10.75 -17.98 -10.17
N PRO A 54 10.70 -16.80 -10.83
CA PRO A 54 10.66 -15.51 -10.13
C PRO A 54 9.48 -15.35 -9.16
N ALA A 55 8.35 -16.02 -9.45
CA ALA A 55 7.17 -15.98 -8.58
C ALA A 55 7.43 -16.60 -7.20
N VAL A 56 8.29 -17.62 -7.11
CA VAL A 56 8.66 -18.28 -5.86
C VAL A 56 9.53 -17.34 -5.03
N TRP A 57 10.57 -16.77 -5.64
CA TRP A 57 11.44 -15.79 -4.97
C TRP A 57 10.68 -14.55 -4.52
N ARG A 58 9.73 -14.05 -5.31
CA ARG A 58 8.87 -12.95 -4.87
C ARG A 58 8.07 -13.32 -3.63
N ARG A 59 7.47 -14.51 -3.59
CA ARG A 59 6.69 -14.98 -2.43
C ARG A 59 7.56 -15.16 -1.19
N VAL A 60 8.71 -15.79 -1.34
CA VAL A 60 9.69 -15.96 -0.26
C VAL A 60 10.20 -14.61 0.21
N GLY A 61 10.56 -13.72 -0.71
CA GLY A 61 10.98 -12.36 -0.43
C GLY A 61 9.92 -11.57 0.33
N TYR A 62 8.65 -11.63 -0.08
CA TYR A 62 7.56 -10.99 0.66
C TYR A 62 7.35 -11.59 2.05
N ALA A 63 7.49 -12.90 2.23
CA ALA A 63 7.37 -13.52 3.56
C ALA A 63 8.57 -13.22 4.48
N LEU A 64 9.77 -13.12 3.92
CA LEU A 64 11.00 -12.85 4.67
C LEU A 64 11.18 -11.38 5.00
N LEU A 65 10.74 -10.47 4.13
CA LEU A 65 10.90 -9.02 4.31
C LEU A 65 10.36 -8.51 5.67
N PRO A 66 9.11 -8.80 6.10
CA PRO A 66 8.61 -8.33 7.39
C PRO A 66 9.40 -8.94 8.56
N LEU A 67 9.88 -10.18 8.44
CA LEU A 67 10.71 -10.81 9.48
C LEU A 67 12.08 -10.14 9.59
N VAL A 68 12.71 -9.81 8.45
CA VAL A 68 13.99 -9.09 8.42
C VAL A 68 13.82 -7.68 8.98
N VAL A 69 12.76 -6.97 8.59
CA VAL A 69 12.44 -5.64 9.10
C VAL A 69 12.17 -5.69 10.60
N ALA A 70 11.35 -6.63 11.08
CA ALA A 70 11.07 -6.80 12.51
C ALA A 70 12.34 -7.13 13.30
N GLY A 71 13.16 -8.07 12.82
CA GLY A 71 14.43 -8.42 13.45
C GLY A 71 15.40 -7.25 13.49
N PHE A 72 15.48 -6.46 12.41
CA PHE A 72 16.27 -5.23 12.37
C PHE A 72 15.77 -4.19 13.38
N VAL A 73 14.45 -3.94 13.44
CA VAL A 73 13.85 -2.98 14.37
C VAL A 73 14.06 -3.40 15.81
N VAL A 74 13.88 -4.68 16.14
CA VAL A 74 14.15 -5.21 17.50
C VAL A 74 15.63 -5.06 17.87
N ARG A 75 16.54 -5.39 16.95
CA ARG A 75 17.99 -5.23 17.17
C ARG A 75 18.37 -3.76 17.36
N TRP A 76 17.82 -2.86 16.55
CA TRP A 76 18.07 -1.43 16.62
C TRP A 76 17.48 -0.83 17.92
N SER A 77 16.24 -1.19 18.27
CA SER A 77 15.56 -0.69 19.46
C SER A 77 16.17 -1.21 20.76
N ALA A 78 17.00 -2.26 20.72
CA ALA A 78 17.76 -2.72 21.88
C ALA A 78 18.72 -1.66 22.44
N ALA A 79 19.12 -0.67 21.63
CA ALA A 79 19.91 0.48 22.08
C ALA A 79 19.09 1.52 22.88
N ILE A 80 17.75 1.46 22.83
CA ILE A 80 16.87 2.35 23.57
C ILE A 80 16.83 1.88 25.03
N GLY A 81 17.41 2.65 25.95
CA GLY A 81 17.55 2.28 27.36
C GLY A 81 16.22 2.12 28.10
N TRP A 82 15.17 2.84 27.70
CA TRP A 82 13.86 2.79 28.34
C TRP A 82 12.93 1.77 27.67
N ALA A 83 12.53 0.74 28.41
CA ALA A 83 11.80 -0.41 27.89
C ALA A 83 10.42 -0.10 27.25
N PRO A 84 9.55 0.74 27.86
CA PRO A 84 8.26 1.07 27.26
C PRO A 84 8.35 1.63 25.84
N ARG A 85 9.26 2.58 25.62
CA ARG A 85 9.52 3.16 24.30
C ARG A 85 10.15 2.18 23.31
N ARG A 86 11.06 1.31 23.78
CA ARG A 86 11.57 0.20 22.96
C ARG A 86 10.42 -0.62 22.39
N TRP A 87 9.44 -0.95 23.23
CA TRP A 87 8.24 -1.69 22.80
C TRP A 87 7.31 -0.84 21.94
N GLY A 88 7.19 0.45 22.20
CA GLY A 88 6.43 1.40 21.36
C GLY A 88 6.93 1.43 19.90
N VAL A 89 8.23 1.61 19.71
CA VAL A 89 8.89 1.54 18.39
C VAL A 89 8.67 0.19 17.71
N VAL A 90 8.81 -0.91 18.44
CA VAL A 90 8.60 -2.26 17.89
C VAL A 90 7.14 -2.45 17.49
N ALA A 91 6.18 -2.08 18.34
CA ALA A 91 4.76 -2.19 18.07
C ALA A 91 4.36 -1.33 16.85
N PHE A 92 4.86 -0.11 16.77
CA PHE A 92 4.69 0.79 15.63
C PHE A 92 5.16 0.15 14.32
N ALA A 93 6.39 -0.38 14.28
CA ALA A 93 6.93 -1.04 13.10
C ALA A 93 6.15 -2.31 12.72
N LEU A 94 5.78 -3.13 13.71
CA LEU A 94 4.98 -4.34 13.50
C LEU A 94 3.59 -4.01 12.96
N LEU A 95 2.97 -2.93 13.43
CA LEU A 95 1.67 -2.47 12.91
C LEU A 95 1.79 -2.10 11.42
N LEU A 96 2.80 -1.30 11.05
CA LEU A 96 3.02 -0.93 9.65
C LEU A 96 3.33 -2.14 8.76
N ALA A 97 4.15 -3.07 9.26
CA ALA A 97 4.43 -4.32 8.57
C ALA A 97 3.16 -5.17 8.39
N ALA A 98 2.32 -5.29 9.43
CA ALA A 98 1.06 -6.00 9.35
C ALA A 98 0.12 -5.39 8.31
N VAL A 99 0.00 -4.05 8.27
CA VAL A 99 -0.81 -3.36 7.26
C VAL A 99 -0.24 -3.58 5.85
N ALA A 100 1.08 -3.51 5.66
CA ALA A 100 1.72 -3.82 4.39
C ALA A 100 1.41 -5.25 3.91
N GLU A 101 1.44 -6.23 4.81
CA GLU A 101 1.10 -7.63 4.55
C GLU A 101 -0.38 -7.82 4.15
N LEU A 102 -1.30 -6.98 4.66
CA LEU A 102 -2.70 -6.99 4.19
C LEU A 102 -2.81 -6.67 2.69
N GLY A 103 -1.84 -5.93 2.14
CA GLY A 103 -1.71 -5.63 0.71
C GLY A 103 -1.03 -6.73 -0.11
N VAL A 104 -0.55 -7.80 0.51
CA VAL A 104 0.07 -8.97 -0.14
C VAL A 104 -0.86 -10.18 -0.07
N PHE A 105 -1.30 -10.55 1.13
CA PHE A 105 -2.09 -11.76 1.39
C PHE A 105 -3.51 -11.48 1.92
N GLY A 106 -3.79 -10.23 2.33
CA GLY A 106 -5.02 -9.87 3.02
C GLY A 106 -6.17 -9.40 2.13
N PRO A 107 -7.22 -8.81 2.74
CA PRO A 107 -8.45 -8.40 2.05
C PRO A 107 -8.24 -7.27 1.04
N LEU A 108 -7.17 -6.48 1.18
CA LEU A 108 -6.79 -5.43 0.23
C LEU A 108 -6.17 -6.01 -1.04
N GLY A 109 -5.61 -7.22 -0.94
CA GLY A 109 -5.13 -8.03 -2.05
C GLY A 109 -3.90 -7.46 -2.77
N PRO A 110 -3.31 -8.25 -3.70
CA PRO A 110 -2.16 -7.81 -4.46
C PRO A 110 -2.46 -6.55 -5.27
N VAL A 111 -1.40 -5.78 -5.51
CA VAL A 111 -1.42 -4.58 -6.37
C VAL A 111 -1.96 -4.91 -7.76
N GLY A 112 -2.71 -3.99 -8.36
CA GLY A 112 -3.17 -4.10 -9.73
C GLY A 112 -2.02 -4.30 -10.73
N ALA A 113 -2.32 -4.94 -11.87
CA ALA A 113 -1.30 -5.31 -12.86
C ALA A 113 -0.62 -4.09 -13.51
N GLY A 114 -1.32 -2.95 -13.61
CA GLY A 114 -0.85 -1.73 -14.28
C GLY A 114 0.28 -1.01 -13.54
N TRP A 115 1.16 -0.37 -14.31
CA TRP A 115 2.31 0.37 -13.76
C TRP A 115 1.90 1.52 -12.84
N ALA A 116 0.79 2.21 -13.13
CA ALA A 116 0.28 3.31 -12.31
C ALA A 116 -0.01 2.87 -10.87
N ALA A 117 -0.70 1.74 -10.68
CA ALA A 117 -0.98 1.20 -9.35
C ALA A 117 0.32 0.84 -8.59
N ARG A 118 1.32 0.31 -9.29
CA ARG A 118 2.63 0.00 -8.69
C ARG A 118 3.39 1.26 -8.31
N ALA A 119 3.41 2.27 -9.17
CA ALA A 119 4.07 3.54 -8.90
C ALA A 119 3.42 4.26 -7.71
N THR A 120 2.08 4.36 -7.68
CA THR A 120 1.35 4.95 -6.55
C THR A 120 1.62 4.20 -5.25
N ARG A 121 1.60 2.84 -5.27
CA ARG A 121 1.87 2.04 -4.07
C ARG A 121 3.33 2.21 -3.61
N LEU A 122 4.29 2.27 -4.54
CA LEU A 122 5.69 2.53 -4.24
C LEU A 122 5.90 3.90 -3.59
N VAL A 123 5.28 4.95 -4.15
CA VAL A 123 5.36 6.31 -3.59
C VAL A 123 4.77 6.35 -2.19
N ALA A 124 3.60 5.72 -1.96
CA ALA A 124 3.01 5.65 -0.63
C ALA A 124 3.92 4.94 0.38
N TYR A 125 4.54 3.81 -0.01
CA TYR A 125 5.51 3.12 0.84
C TYR A 125 6.73 3.98 1.15
N ALA A 126 7.26 4.70 0.15
CA ALA A 126 8.42 5.56 0.34
C ALA A 126 8.08 6.71 1.30
N LEU A 127 6.98 7.43 1.07
CA LEU A 127 6.57 8.57 1.90
C LEU A 127 6.26 8.16 3.34
N VAL A 128 5.48 7.09 3.54
CA VAL A 128 5.17 6.59 4.89
C VAL A 128 6.43 6.00 5.54
N GLY A 129 7.29 5.34 4.77
CA GLY A 129 8.53 4.75 5.25
C GLY A 129 9.53 5.78 5.76
N VAL A 130 9.73 6.89 5.05
CA VAL A 130 10.60 8.00 5.49
C VAL A 130 10.07 8.57 6.81
N LEU A 131 8.78 8.90 6.88
CA LEU A 131 8.17 9.42 8.11
C LEU A 131 8.24 8.42 9.27
N ALA A 132 8.09 7.13 9.00
CA ALA A 132 8.20 6.09 10.01
C ALA A 132 9.62 5.98 10.59
N VAL A 133 10.65 6.14 9.74
CA VAL A 133 12.04 6.17 10.19
C VAL A 133 12.32 7.43 11.01
N GLU A 134 11.86 8.59 10.55
CA GLU A 134 12.00 9.87 11.27
C GLU A 134 11.30 9.83 12.63
N ALA A 135 10.04 9.40 12.67
CA ALA A 135 9.29 9.23 13.91
C ALA A 135 9.99 8.22 14.85
N GLY A 136 10.46 7.09 14.31
CA GLY A 136 11.21 6.09 15.06
C GLY A 136 12.47 6.67 15.70
N TRP A 137 13.25 7.43 14.92
CA TRP A 137 14.45 8.11 15.38
C TRP A 137 14.15 9.13 16.48
N PHE A 138 13.12 9.96 16.28
CA PHE A 138 12.70 10.97 17.26
C PHE A 138 12.24 10.32 18.56
N MET A 139 11.38 9.30 18.48
CA MET A 139 10.95 8.51 19.65
C MET A 139 12.17 8.00 20.42
N ALA A 140 13.13 7.37 19.73
CA ALA A 140 14.32 6.80 20.36
C ALA A 140 15.16 7.81 21.15
N HIS A 141 15.21 9.08 20.72
CA HIS A 141 16.05 10.13 21.32
C HIS A 141 15.32 11.09 22.28
N GLN A 142 14.00 10.96 22.45
CA GLN A 142 13.30 11.82 23.40
C GLN A 142 13.76 11.60 24.85
N THR A 143 13.88 12.64 25.65
CA THR A 143 14.23 12.51 27.07
C THR A 143 13.02 12.35 27.98
N ASN A 144 11.83 12.71 27.50
CA ASN A 144 10.60 12.76 28.29
C ASN A 144 9.86 11.42 28.28
N ALA A 145 9.19 11.09 29.39
CA ALA A 145 8.43 9.85 29.55
C ALA A 145 7.05 9.87 28.84
N ASP A 146 6.77 10.87 28.01
CA ASP A 146 5.50 11.00 27.31
C ASP A 146 5.44 10.01 26.13
N LEU A 147 4.50 9.07 26.21
CA LEU A 147 4.23 8.06 25.17
C LEU A 147 2.94 8.34 24.41
N GLY A 148 2.23 9.44 24.71
CA GLY A 148 0.89 9.68 24.19
C GLY A 148 0.82 9.82 22.67
N GLY A 149 1.87 10.36 22.05
CA GLY A 149 1.93 10.59 20.60
C GLY A 149 2.21 9.33 19.78
N GLU A 150 2.92 8.34 20.32
CA GLU A 150 3.39 7.19 19.53
C GLU A 150 2.24 6.35 18.93
N PRO A 151 1.20 5.98 19.70
CA PRO A 151 0.07 5.23 19.16
C PRO A 151 -0.73 6.02 18.12
N VAL A 152 -0.84 7.34 18.28
CA VAL A 152 -1.54 8.21 17.33
C VAL A 152 -0.82 8.21 15.99
N LEU A 153 0.50 8.42 15.99
CA LEU A 153 1.30 8.35 14.77
C LEU A 153 1.24 6.96 14.11
N ALA A 154 1.25 5.89 14.91
CA ALA A 154 1.09 4.52 14.42
C ALA A 154 -0.22 4.35 13.63
N VAL A 155 -1.34 4.80 14.20
CA VAL A 155 -2.66 4.71 13.56
C VAL A 155 -2.75 5.61 12.33
N VAL A 156 -2.18 6.81 12.39
CA VAL A 156 -2.15 7.76 11.27
C VAL A 156 -1.39 7.16 10.07
N PHE A 157 -0.18 6.64 10.29
CA PHE A 157 0.64 6.04 9.23
C PHE A 157 0.05 4.73 8.71
N ALA A 158 -0.52 3.90 9.60
CA ALA A 158 -1.27 2.71 9.21
C ALA A 158 -2.47 3.08 8.32
N GLY A 159 -3.19 4.16 8.63
CA GLY A 159 -4.32 4.64 7.84
C GLY A 159 -3.90 5.13 6.45
N PHE A 160 -2.81 5.91 6.37
CA PHE A 160 -2.22 6.31 5.09
C PHE A 160 -1.87 5.11 4.21
N LEU A 161 -1.21 4.12 4.81
CA LEU A 161 -0.82 2.91 4.09
C LEU A 161 -2.04 2.09 3.67
N ALA A 162 -3.03 1.91 4.55
CA ALA A 162 -4.25 1.18 4.24
C ALA A 162 -5.04 1.82 3.09
N GLY A 163 -5.17 3.16 3.07
CA GLY A 163 -5.79 3.91 1.97
C GLY A 163 -5.08 3.67 0.64
N ALA A 164 -3.74 3.82 0.63
CA ALA A 164 -2.94 3.58 -0.57
C ALA A 164 -3.02 2.12 -1.05
N LEU A 165 -2.99 1.15 -0.14
CA LEU A 165 -3.13 -0.28 -0.46
C LEU A 165 -4.48 -0.59 -1.09
N ALA A 166 -5.55 0.03 -0.58
CA ALA A 166 -6.90 -0.16 -1.07
C ALA A 166 -7.09 0.39 -2.49
N VAL A 167 -6.68 1.63 -2.77
CA VAL A 167 -6.88 2.23 -4.11
C VAL A 167 -5.99 1.60 -5.18
N THR A 168 -4.89 0.95 -4.78
CA THR A 168 -3.95 0.29 -5.70
C THR A 168 -4.18 -1.23 -5.81
N GLY A 169 -5.11 -1.79 -5.04
CA GLY A 169 -5.43 -3.21 -5.08
C GLY A 169 -6.07 -3.63 -6.41
N HIS A 170 -5.85 -4.88 -6.83
CA HIS A 170 -6.44 -5.42 -8.07
C HIS A 170 -7.98 -5.42 -8.10
N ARG A 171 -8.63 -5.31 -6.94
CA ARG A 171 -10.10 -5.24 -6.80
C ARG A 171 -10.64 -3.81 -6.85
N ALA A 172 -9.76 -2.81 -6.81
CA ALA A 172 -10.17 -1.42 -6.80
C ALA A 172 -10.75 -1.03 -8.17
N ALA A 173 -11.91 -0.40 -8.20
CA ALA A 173 -12.52 0.14 -9.41
C ALA A 173 -11.87 1.46 -9.84
N VAL A 174 -10.54 1.54 -9.78
CA VAL A 174 -9.78 2.77 -10.03
C VAL A 174 -8.96 2.64 -11.31
N THR A 175 -9.16 3.58 -12.24
CA THR A 175 -8.43 3.58 -13.50
C THR A 175 -6.99 4.07 -13.30
N ALA A 176 -6.06 3.61 -14.15
CA ALA A 176 -4.67 4.07 -14.14
C ALA A 176 -4.56 5.60 -14.27
N ARG A 177 -5.41 6.22 -15.11
CA ARG A 177 -5.42 7.69 -15.27
C ARG A 177 -5.86 8.41 -14.01
N THR A 178 -6.82 7.88 -13.26
CA THR A 178 -7.26 8.46 -11.97
C THR A 178 -6.11 8.47 -10.96
N LEU A 179 -5.39 7.35 -10.83
CA LEU A 179 -4.22 7.25 -9.94
C LEU A 179 -3.11 8.21 -10.34
N LEU A 180 -2.81 8.32 -11.64
CA LEU A 180 -1.77 9.24 -12.14
C LEU A 180 -2.17 10.70 -11.97
N THR A 181 -3.43 11.06 -12.20
CA THR A 181 -3.92 12.42 -11.93
C THR A 181 -3.80 12.74 -10.44
N GLY A 182 -4.18 11.82 -9.56
CA GLY A 182 -3.99 12.00 -8.12
C GLY A 182 -2.53 12.15 -7.74
N LEU A 183 -1.67 11.24 -8.19
CA LEU A 183 -0.23 11.28 -7.90
C LEU A 183 0.43 12.57 -8.39
N ALA A 184 0.24 12.92 -9.66
CA ALA A 184 0.80 14.13 -10.26
C ALA A 184 0.22 15.40 -9.61
N GLY A 185 -1.07 15.41 -9.30
CA GLY A 185 -1.71 16.50 -8.57
C GLY A 185 -1.10 16.69 -7.18
N GLY A 186 -0.85 15.60 -6.45
CA GLY A 186 -0.22 15.66 -5.13
C GLY A 186 1.19 16.23 -5.15
N PHE A 187 2.04 15.76 -6.08
CA PHE A 187 3.37 16.32 -6.30
C PHE A 187 3.31 17.78 -6.74
N GLY A 188 2.38 18.13 -7.63
CA GLY A 188 2.19 19.50 -8.08
C GLY A 188 1.82 20.45 -6.94
N LEU A 189 0.86 20.05 -6.09
CA LEU A 189 0.44 20.86 -4.94
C LEU A 189 1.57 21.05 -3.92
N ALA A 190 2.28 19.98 -3.57
CA ALA A 190 3.44 20.07 -2.69
C ALA A 190 4.56 20.94 -3.30
N GLY A 191 4.79 20.83 -4.61
CA GLY A 191 5.76 21.64 -5.34
C GLY A 191 5.42 23.13 -5.37
N VAL A 192 4.14 23.48 -5.56
CA VAL A 192 3.70 24.88 -5.48
C VAL A 192 3.85 25.42 -4.06
N TRP A 193 3.47 24.65 -3.05
CA TRP A 193 3.68 25.05 -1.65
C TRP A 193 5.17 25.28 -1.36
N ALA A 194 6.04 24.35 -1.76
CA ALA A 194 7.48 24.47 -1.60
C ALA A 194 8.06 25.70 -2.31
N ALA A 195 7.61 25.98 -3.53
CA ALA A 195 8.04 27.16 -4.27
C ALA A 195 7.66 28.46 -3.56
N LEU A 196 6.45 28.55 -2.99
CA LEU A 196 6.01 29.74 -2.24
C LEU A 196 6.88 29.97 -1.00
N VAL A 197 7.18 28.90 -0.24
CA VAL A 197 8.06 28.99 0.93
C VAL A 197 9.48 29.43 0.57
N LEU A 198 10.02 28.95 -0.55
CA LEU A 198 11.37 29.31 -0.98
C LEU A 198 11.45 30.72 -1.58
N LEU A 199 10.36 31.23 -2.15
CA LEU A 199 10.29 32.57 -2.72
C LEU A 199 10.01 33.64 -1.65
N ASP A 200 9.29 33.28 -0.58
CA ASP A 200 8.89 34.18 0.49
C ASP A 200 9.13 33.52 1.87
N PRO A 201 10.40 33.36 2.29
CA PRO A 201 10.74 32.80 3.60
C PRO A 201 10.26 33.70 4.75
N PRO A 202 9.96 33.15 5.95
CA PRO A 202 10.20 31.76 6.40
C PRO A 202 9.08 30.77 6.06
N VAL A 203 9.26 29.49 6.43
CA VAL A 203 8.16 28.50 6.43
C VAL A 203 6.99 29.06 7.26
N PRO A 204 5.75 29.08 6.73
CA PRO A 204 4.58 29.56 7.47
C PRO A 204 4.42 28.83 8.80
N ALA A 205 4.28 29.60 9.87
CA ALA A 205 4.02 29.10 11.21
C ALA A 205 2.63 28.49 11.35
N ASP A 206 1.67 28.99 10.56
CA ASP A 206 0.31 28.48 10.49
C ASP A 206 0.07 27.57 9.27
N LEU A 207 -1.01 26.79 9.36
CA LEU A 207 -1.42 25.85 8.31
C LEU A 207 -2.24 26.50 7.19
N GLY A 208 -2.57 27.78 7.30
CA GLY A 208 -3.53 28.46 6.43
C GLY A 208 -3.15 28.35 4.96
N LEU A 209 -1.88 28.63 4.63
CA LEU A 209 -1.40 28.50 3.25
C LEU A 209 -1.56 27.07 2.71
N ALA A 210 -1.11 26.07 3.48
CA ALA A 210 -1.19 24.67 3.07
C ALA A 210 -2.65 24.22 2.90
N VAL A 211 -3.53 24.58 3.83
CA VAL A 211 -4.96 24.22 3.81
C VAL A 211 -5.68 24.88 2.64
N VAL A 212 -5.45 26.18 2.37
CA VAL A 212 -6.06 26.89 1.24
C VAL A 212 -5.58 26.29 -0.09
N LEU A 213 -4.28 26.03 -0.22
CA LEU A 213 -3.70 25.45 -1.43
C LEU A 213 -4.22 24.03 -1.68
N LEU A 214 -4.31 23.20 -0.63
CA LEU A 214 -4.90 21.87 -0.73
C LEU A 214 -6.39 21.98 -1.08
N GLY A 215 -7.19 22.76 -0.34
CA GLY A 215 -8.62 22.88 -0.59
C GLY A 215 -8.95 23.32 -2.03
N THR A 216 -8.30 24.37 -2.51
CA THR A 216 -8.48 24.88 -3.88
C THR A 216 -7.96 23.90 -4.94
N GLY A 217 -6.77 23.32 -4.71
CA GLY A 217 -6.17 22.34 -5.60
C GLY A 217 -6.98 21.06 -5.74
N LEU A 218 -7.46 20.52 -4.63
CA LEU A 218 -8.30 19.32 -4.59
C LEU A 218 -9.65 19.55 -5.25
N ALA A 219 -10.27 20.72 -5.03
CA ALA A 219 -11.50 21.10 -5.74
C ALA A 219 -11.25 21.19 -7.26
N GLY A 220 -10.16 21.81 -7.69
CA GLY A 220 -9.78 21.89 -9.11
C GLY A 220 -9.55 20.51 -9.75
N ILE A 221 -8.81 19.62 -9.07
CA ILE A 221 -8.59 18.24 -9.52
C ILE A 221 -9.92 17.47 -9.60
N GLY A 222 -10.76 17.58 -8.57
CA GLY A 222 -12.09 16.96 -8.52
C GLY A 222 -12.95 17.37 -9.70
N LEU A 223 -13.15 18.68 -9.90
CA LEU A 223 -13.93 19.23 -11.01
C LEU A 223 -13.39 18.81 -12.38
N ALA A 224 -12.07 18.80 -12.56
CA ALA A 224 -11.44 18.41 -13.82
C ALA A 224 -11.66 16.91 -14.15
N VAL A 225 -11.64 16.04 -13.14
CA VAL A 225 -11.84 14.60 -13.31
C VAL A 225 -13.32 14.25 -13.42
N GLU A 226 -14.18 14.88 -12.63
CA GLU A 226 -15.63 14.62 -12.58
C GLU A 226 -16.27 14.78 -13.95
N ARG A 227 -15.97 15.90 -14.63
CA ARG A 227 -16.46 16.21 -15.99
C ARG A 227 -16.18 15.12 -17.02
N ARG A 228 -15.15 14.28 -16.80
CA ARG A 228 -14.70 13.27 -17.77
C ARG A 228 -14.93 11.84 -17.32
N ARG A 229 -15.02 11.57 -16.01
CA ARG A 229 -14.95 10.22 -15.43
C ARG A 229 -15.94 9.97 -14.29
N GLY A 230 -16.78 10.95 -13.97
CA GLY A 230 -17.79 10.85 -12.93
C GLY A 230 -17.27 11.09 -11.49
N PRO A 231 -18.18 11.16 -10.52
CA PRO A 231 -17.89 11.63 -9.16
C PRO A 231 -16.96 10.68 -8.38
N ALA A 232 -17.12 9.36 -8.52
CA ALA A 232 -16.27 8.39 -7.81
C ALA A 232 -14.79 8.50 -8.21
N ALA A 233 -14.52 8.69 -9.50
CA ALA A 233 -13.16 8.91 -10.00
C ALA A 233 -12.60 10.26 -9.54
N ALA A 234 -13.44 11.30 -9.49
CA ALA A 234 -13.05 12.62 -9.00
C ALA A 234 -12.63 12.58 -7.53
N TRP A 235 -13.46 11.99 -6.66
CA TRP A 235 -13.14 11.80 -5.25
C TRP A 235 -11.87 11.00 -5.04
N THR A 236 -11.70 9.89 -5.78
CA THR A 236 -10.49 9.07 -5.65
C THR A 236 -9.22 9.83 -6.06
N ALA A 237 -9.28 10.57 -7.19
CA ALA A 237 -8.13 11.36 -7.64
C ALA A 237 -7.79 12.49 -6.67
N ALA A 238 -8.79 13.25 -6.21
CA ALA A 238 -8.60 14.34 -5.25
C ALA A 238 -8.07 13.82 -3.92
N ALA A 239 -8.68 12.77 -3.35
CA ALA A 239 -8.21 12.21 -2.10
C ALA A 239 -6.77 11.65 -2.23
N THR A 240 -6.43 10.99 -3.35
CA THR A 240 -5.06 10.54 -3.67
C THR A 240 -4.08 11.71 -3.72
N ALA A 241 -4.43 12.79 -4.43
CA ALA A 241 -3.60 13.99 -4.50
C ALA A 241 -3.38 14.61 -3.13
N GLY A 242 -4.43 14.73 -2.32
CA GLY A 242 -4.34 15.39 -1.03
C GLY A 242 -3.50 14.60 -0.04
N THR A 243 -3.66 13.28 0.02
CA THR A 243 -2.80 12.42 0.86
C THR A 243 -1.33 12.51 0.43
N VAL A 244 -1.03 12.44 -0.88
CA VAL A 244 0.35 12.56 -1.38
C VAL A 244 0.93 13.94 -1.05
N ALA A 245 0.17 15.01 -1.28
CA ALA A 245 0.60 16.37 -1.01
C ALA A 245 0.86 16.61 0.49
N VAL A 246 -0.05 16.18 1.37
CA VAL A 246 0.12 16.28 2.82
C VAL A 246 1.39 15.57 3.29
N LEU A 247 1.60 14.32 2.85
CA LEU A 247 2.79 13.57 3.22
C LEU A 247 4.06 14.26 2.72
N LEU A 248 4.08 14.75 1.48
CA LEU A 248 5.21 15.47 0.92
C LEU A 248 5.50 16.79 1.65
N ILE A 249 4.48 17.60 1.92
CA ILE A 249 4.62 18.86 2.66
C ILE A 249 5.18 18.58 4.05
N PHE A 250 4.64 17.59 4.76
CA PHE A 250 5.15 17.24 6.08
C PHE A 250 6.61 16.76 6.05
N ASN A 251 6.96 15.85 5.13
CA ASN A 251 8.36 15.43 4.93
C ASN A 251 9.27 16.64 4.64
N LEU A 252 8.82 17.55 3.78
CA LEU A 252 9.59 18.74 3.42
C LEU A 252 9.78 19.66 4.63
N VAL A 253 8.74 19.88 5.45
CA VAL A 253 8.85 20.64 6.70
C VAL A 253 9.85 20.01 7.66
N THR A 254 9.83 18.68 7.84
CA THR A 254 10.81 17.98 8.68
C THR A 254 12.24 18.20 8.18
N VAL A 255 12.46 18.07 6.86
CA VAL A 255 13.78 18.28 6.25
C VAL A 255 14.23 19.74 6.38
N LEU A 256 13.36 20.72 6.12
CA LEU A 256 13.66 22.14 6.24
C LEU A 256 13.94 22.52 7.70
N SER A 257 13.18 21.97 8.65
CA SER A 257 13.44 22.14 10.08
C SER A 257 14.83 21.62 10.47
N ALA A 258 15.19 20.42 10.03
CA ALA A 258 16.44 19.78 10.41
C ALA A 258 17.68 20.36 9.71
N ALA A 259 17.56 20.74 8.44
CA ALA A 259 18.72 21.06 7.59
C ALA A 259 18.58 22.37 6.78
N GLY A 260 17.43 23.03 6.83
CA GLY A 260 17.22 24.32 6.14
C GLY A 260 18.05 25.44 6.76
N ALA A 261 18.30 26.49 5.98
CA ALA A 261 18.96 27.70 6.46
C ALA A 261 18.14 28.42 7.54
N ASP A 262 18.80 29.23 8.38
CA ASP A 262 18.17 29.86 9.55
C ASP A 262 17.05 30.84 9.18
N ASP A 263 17.11 31.44 7.99
CA ASP A 263 16.09 32.34 7.43
C ASP A 263 14.78 31.62 7.03
N LEU A 264 14.83 30.30 6.83
CA LEU A 264 13.63 29.48 6.55
C LEU A 264 12.85 29.12 7.82
N ILE A 265 13.42 29.32 9.00
CA ILE A 265 12.81 28.90 10.27
C ILE A 265 11.99 30.05 10.84
N PRO A 266 10.66 29.90 11.00
CA PRO A 266 9.83 30.94 11.60
C PRO A 266 10.17 31.11 13.09
N HIS A 267 9.90 32.29 13.63
CA HIS A 267 10.04 32.56 15.05
C HIS A 267 8.79 32.10 15.80
N LEU A 268 8.83 30.89 16.36
CA LEU A 268 7.70 30.29 17.10
C LEU A 268 7.76 30.60 18.60
N LEU A 269 8.97 30.82 19.13
CA LEU A 269 9.18 31.12 20.54
C LEU A 269 8.96 32.61 20.88
N PRO A 270 8.59 32.93 22.14
CA PRO A 270 8.42 34.30 22.60
C PRO A 270 9.65 35.19 22.32
N PRO A 271 9.45 36.50 22.05
CA PRO A 271 10.53 37.42 21.67
C PRO A 271 11.57 37.67 22.78
N LEU A 272 11.32 37.20 24.00
CA LEU A 272 12.24 37.27 25.13
C LEU A 272 13.38 36.24 25.04
N VAL A 273 13.26 35.24 24.16
CA VAL A 273 14.29 34.20 23.96
C VAL A 273 15.43 34.75 23.08
N PRO A 274 16.71 34.55 23.44
CA PRO A 274 17.83 34.99 22.61
C PRO A 274 17.74 34.42 21.17
N ALA A 275 18.07 35.24 20.16
CA ALA A 275 17.89 34.89 18.74
C ALA A 275 18.44 33.51 18.33
N ARG A 276 19.62 33.14 18.83
CA ARG A 276 20.22 31.82 18.56
C ARG A 276 19.41 30.67 19.16
N ALA A 277 18.87 30.85 20.36
CA ALA A 277 18.01 29.86 21.00
C ALA A 277 16.61 29.83 20.36
N GLN A 278 16.16 30.96 19.81
CA GLN A 278 14.88 31.06 19.09
C GLN A 278 14.87 30.18 17.85
N VAL A 279 15.91 30.22 17.01
CA VAL A 279 16.01 29.36 15.83
C VAL A 279 16.08 27.89 16.23
N ALA A 280 16.95 27.54 17.18
CA ALA A 280 17.11 26.15 17.62
C ALA A 280 15.80 25.55 18.19
N GLY A 281 15.06 26.31 19.01
CA GLY A 281 13.78 25.86 19.54
C GLY A 281 12.68 25.82 18.48
N SER A 282 12.62 26.82 17.60
CA SER A 282 11.61 26.85 16.53
C SER A 282 11.79 25.74 15.51
N ARG A 283 13.03 25.25 15.29
CA ARG A 283 13.26 24.03 14.48
C ARG A 283 12.53 22.83 15.08
N ILE A 284 12.56 22.66 16.40
CA ILE A 284 11.92 21.53 17.09
C ILE A 284 10.39 21.66 17.03
N GLU A 285 9.86 22.88 17.23
CA GLU A 285 8.41 23.11 17.30
C GLU A 285 7.73 23.21 15.92
N LEU A 286 8.48 23.45 14.85
CA LEU A 286 7.91 23.64 13.51
C LEU A 286 7.15 22.40 13.01
N PRO A 287 7.69 21.16 13.06
CA PRO A 287 6.94 19.97 12.67
C PRO A 287 5.66 19.75 13.47
N ASP A 288 5.62 20.15 14.74
CA ASP A 288 4.46 19.94 15.63
C ASP A 288 3.22 20.69 15.12
N HIS A 289 3.41 21.89 14.57
CA HIS A 289 2.33 22.67 13.95
C HIS A 289 1.72 21.94 12.74
N TYR A 290 2.53 21.16 12.03
CA TYR A 290 2.14 20.39 10.84
C TYR A 290 1.55 19.01 11.14
N LEU A 291 1.48 18.58 12.41
CA LEU A 291 0.80 17.33 12.78
C LEU A 291 -0.70 17.35 12.45
N TRP A 292 -1.35 18.52 12.55
CA TRP A 292 -2.75 18.68 12.12
C TRP A 292 -2.92 18.48 10.61
N LEU A 293 -1.90 18.81 9.82
CA LEU A 293 -1.90 18.54 8.39
C LEU A 293 -1.86 17.03 8.13
N LEU A 294 -1.05 16.27 8.88
CA LEU A 294 -1.06 14.80 8.82
C LEU A 294 -2.43 14.23 9.19
N LEU A 295 -3.09 14.77 10.22
CA LEU A 295 -4.44 14.34 10.59
C LEU A 295 -5.44 14.58 9.45
N LEU A 296 -5.37 15.74 8.78
CA LEU A 296 -6.18 16.00 7.58
C LEU A 296 -5.90 14.97 6.47
N GLY A 297 -4.62 14.67 6.22
CA GLY A 297 -4.23 13.64 5.27
C GLY A 297 -4.75 12.25 5.62
N TRP A 298 -4.83 11.91 6.91
CA TRP A 298 -5.37 10.64 7.39
C TRP A 298 -6.86 10.51 7.07
N PHE A 299 -7.66 11.57 7.27
CA PHE A 299 -9.05 11.59 6.85
C PHE A 299 -9.21 11.41 5.33
N LEU A 300 -8.33 12.02 4.53
CA LEU A 300 -8.30 11.81 3.08
C LEU A 300 -7.95 10.36 2.72
N ALA A 301 -7.02 9.72 3.45
CA ALA A 301 -6.68 8.31 3.25
C ALA A 301 -7.83 7.36 3.63
N LEU A 302 -8.60 7.69 4.67
CA LEU A 302 -9.83 6.96 5.01
C LEU A 302 -10.89 7.12 3.92
N ALA A 303 -11.05 8.33 3.36
CA ALA A 303 -11.95 8.58 2.25
C ALA A 303 -11.54 7.77 1.00
N GLN A 304 -10.23 7.70 0.69
CA GLN A 304 -9.70 6.82 -0.35
C GLN A 304 -10.05 5.35 -0.11
N TRP A 305 -9.84 4.87 1.13
CA TRP A 305 -10.15 3.50 1.50
C TRP A 305 -11.64 3.17 1.31
N ALA A 306 -12.52 4.08 1.72
CA ALA A 306 -13.96 3.93 1.54
C ALA A 306 -14.35 3.92 0.05
N ALA A 307 -13.79 4.83 -0.75
CA ALA A 307 -14.05 4.92 -2.20
C ALA A 307 -13.52 3.73 -3.00
N ALA A 308 -12.47 3.05 -2.51
CA ALA A 308 -11.88 1.88 -3.16
C ALA A 308 -12.71 0.60 -2.99
N ARG A 309 -13.70 0.58 -2.09
CA ARG A 309 -14.56 -0.59 -1.90
C ARG A 309 -15.42 -0.77 -3.16
N PRO A 310 -15.44 -1.96 -3.79
CA PRO A 310 -16.38 -2.21 -4.86
C PRO A 310 -17.77 -1.95 -4.31
N ALA A 311 -18.55 -1.11 -5.00
CA ALA A 311 -19.99 -1.12 -4.81
C ALA A 311 -20.39 -2.57 -5.04
N ARG A 312 -20.70 -3.31 -3.97
CA ARG A 312 -21.30 -4.62 -4.12
C ARG A 312 -22.56 -4.34 -4.91
N GLU A 313 -22.55 -4.69 -6.19
CA GLU A 313 -23.76 -4.79 -6.97
C GLU A 313 -24.69 -5.61 -6.08
N PRO A 314 -25.78 -5.03 -5.55
CA PRO A 314 -26.73 -5.80 -4.78
C PRO A 314 -27.12 -6.93 -5.71
N ASP A 315 -26.82 -8.17 -5.34
CA ASP A 315 -27.07 -9.34 -6.18
C ASP A 315 -28.50 -9.25 -6.72
N ALA A 316 -28.63 -8.78 -7.96
CA ALA A 316 -29.93 -8.60 -8.61
C ALA A 316 -30.62 -9.96 -8.81
N GLY A 317 -29.90 -11.06 -8.54
CA GLY A 317 -30.42 -12.42 -8.49
C GLY A 317 -31.13 -12.83 -7.19
N ALA A 318 -31.08 -12.06 -6.09
CA ALA A 318 -31.81 -12.41 -4.86
C ALA A 318 -33.28 -11.95 -4.85
N ALA A 319 -33.67 -11.03 -5.74
CA ALA A 319 -35.02 -10.48 -5.80
C ALA A 319 -35.96 -11.16 -6.81
N ALA A 320 -35.52 -12.21 -7.50
CA ALA A 320 -36.36 -12.95 -8.44
C ALA A 320 -36.10 -14.46 -8.38
N VAL A 321 -36.34 -15.06 -7.22
CA VAL A 321 -36.94 -16.39 -7.23
C VAL A 321 -38.45 -16.14 -7.36
N PRO A 322 -39.04 -16.20 -8.56
CA PRO A 322 -40.47 -16.38 -8.67
C PRO A 322 -40.76 -17.70 -7.96
N THR A 323 -41.33 -17.63 -6.76
CA THR A 323 -42.00 -18.78 -6.15
C THR A 323 -43.07 -19.22 -7.13
N GLY A 324 -42.74 -20.23 -7.93
CA GLY A 324 -43.59 -20.73 -8.99
C GLY A 324 -44.94 -21.14 -8.43
N GLY A 325 -45.98 -20.48 -8.92
CA GLY A 325 -47.21 -21.18 -9.22
C GLY A 325 -46.95 -22.04 -10.46
N VAL A 326 -46.75 -23.34 -10.26
CA VAL A 326 -46.85 -24.34 -11.33
C VAL A 326 -48.06 -25.23 -11.02
N PRO A 327 -49.21 -25.00 -11.65
CA PRO A 327 -50.16 -26.05 -11.94
C PRO A 327 -49.89 -26.59 -13.34
N GLY A 328 -49.41 -27.84 -13.40
CA GLY A 328 -49.68 -28.85 -14.43
C GLY A 328 -49.37 -28.51 -15.90
N GLY A 329 -48.40 -29.20 -16.50
CA GLY A 329 -48.20 -29.13 -17.95
C GLY A 329 -47.17 -30.09 -18.51
N SER A 330 -47.59 -31.34 -18.70
CA SER A 330 -47.16 -32.30 -19.73
C SER A 330 -45.67 -32.49 -20.07
N LEU A 331 -45.18 -33.65 -19.62
CA LEU A 331 -44.10 -34.42 -20.26
C LEU A 331 -44.25 -34.46 -21.79
N ARG A 332 -43.30 -33.85 -22.50
CA ARG A 332 -42.95 -34.23 -23.89
C ARG A 332 -41.51 -34.71 -23.92
N LEU A 333 -41.38 -36.03 -23.97
CA LEU A 333 -40.20 -36.74 -24.45
C LEU A 333 -40.08 -36.52 -25.97
N GLY A 334 -38.95 -35.97 -26.41
CA GLY A 334 -38.55 -35.88 -27.83
C GLY A 334 -37.04 -35.62 -27.87
N SER A 335 -36.24 -36.70 -27.91
CA SER A 335 -35.65 -37.28 -29.12
C SER A 335 -34.49 -36.46 -29.70
N SER A 336 -33.29 -36.95 -29.42
CA SER A 336 -32.14 -37.11 -30.32
C SER A 336 -32.03 -36.17 -31.53
N GLY A 337 -31.01 -35.32 -31.53
CA GLY A 337 -30.59 -34.58 -32.72
C GLY A 337 -29.10 -34.27 -32.70
N ARG A 338 -28.32 -35.09 -33.42
CA ARG A 338 -26.91 -34.86 -33.78
C ARG A 338 -26.73 -33.52 -34.51
N ALA A 339 -25.67 -32.79 -34.20
CA ALA A 339 -24.96 -31.93 -35.16
C ALA A 339 -23.52 -31.73 -34.62
N ALA A 340 -22.54 -32.54 -35.06
CA ALA A 340 -21.78 -32.37 -36.30
C ALA A 340 -20.98 -31.06 -36.32
N GLY A 341 -19.66 -31.23 -36.22
CA GLY A 341 -18.66 -30.17 -36.09
C GLY A 341 -18.62 -29.17 -37.25
N ARG A 342 -18.07 -28.00 -36.93
CA ARG A 342 -17.58 -27.03 -37.92
C ARG A 342 -16.10 -26.77 -37.68
N CYS A 343 -15.28 -27.46 -38.48
CA CYS A 343 -13.94 -27.01 -38.82
C CYS A 343 -14.05 -25.65 -39.51
N ARG A 344 -13.32 -24.64 -39.01
CA ARG A 344 -13.16 -23.35 -39.68
C ARG A 344 -11.85 -23.39 -40.48
N PRO A 345 -11.87 -23.20 -41.81
CA PRO A 345 -10.65 -23.20 -42.62
C PRO A 345 -9.88 -21.88 -42.44
N GLY A 346 -8.57 -21.97 -42.68
CA GLY A 346 -7.57 -20.93 -42.41
C GLY A 346 -7.74 -19.65 -43.25
N ARG A 347 -7.24 -18.55 -42.68
CA ARG A 347 -7.01 -17.29 -43.38
C ARG A 347 -5.67 -17.34 -44.12
N PRO A 348 -5.62 -16.92 -45.40
CA PRO A 348 -4.36 -16.74 -46.11
C PRO A 348 -3.63 -15.49 -45.62
N ARG A 349 -2.29 -15.58 -45.58
CA ARG A 349 -1.39 -14.42 -45.45
C ARG A 349 -1.17 -13.83 -46.84
N GLY A 350 -1.43 -12.53 -46.98
CA GLY A 350 -1.01 -11.73 -48.13
C GLY A 350 0.40 -11.15 -47.93
N PRO A 351 1.01 -10.65 -49.02
CA PRO A 351 2.46 -10.50 -49.24
C PRO A 351 3.18 -9.49 -48.34
#